data_AF-A0A9E8HLU2-F1
#
_entry.id   AF-A0A9E8HLU2-F1
#
_cell.length_a   1.000
_cell.length_b   1.000
_cell.length_c   1.000
_cell.angle_alpha   90.00
_cell.angle_beta   90.00
_cell.angle_gamma   90.00
#
_symmetry.space_group_name_H-M   'P 1'
#
loop_
_entity.id
_entity.type
_entity.pdbx_description
1 polymer ?
#
loop_
_entity_poly.entity_id
_entity_poly.type
_entity_poly.pdbx_seq_one_letter_code
_entity_poly.pdbx_strand_id
1 'polypeptide(L)'
;MAYPSYTSHVNKTYRADAQADLLAAAQAAERFYTANFTYSGFSLGTAATDEYVNWSPSDGSSAKKRYTLTVVTATANTYTLRAIPTGGQTGDGAIEVDADGSRRWNPANDSTAAAGQTYW
;
A
#
# COMPACT_ATOMS: atom_id res chain seq x y z
N MET A 1 -29.55 -6.31 11.83
CA MET A 1 -29.13 -5.11 11.07
C MET A 1 -27.69 -4.80 11.47
N ALA A 2 -26.72 -5.08 10.62
CA ALA A 2 -25.34 -4.66 10.87
C ALA A 2 -25.30 -3.13 10.77
N TYR A 3 -24.74 -2.48 11.77
CA TYR A 3 -24.66 -1.02 11.82
C TYR A 3 -23.75 -0.51 10.69
N PRO A 4 -24.25 0.33 9.77
CA PRO A 4 -23.42 0.95 8.73
C PRO A 4 -22.22 1.71 9.29
N SER A 5 -22.30 2.18 10.54
CA SER A 5 -21.23 2.88 11.25
C SER A 5 -20.06 1.99 11.65
N TYR A 6 -20.29 0.72 12.03
CA TYR A 6 -19.23 -0.18 12.46
C TYR A 6 -18.33 -0.58 11.29
N THR A 7 -18.93 -0.93 10.14
CA THR A 7 -18.18 -1.25 8.92
C THR A 7 -17.35 -0.06 8.43
N SER A 8 -17.86 1.17 8.53
CA SER A 8 -17.09 2.36 8.16
C SER A 8 -15.89 2.59 9.09
N HIS A 9 -16.02 2.33 10.39
CA HIS A 9 -14.91 2.48 11.33
C HIS A 9 -13.80 1.46 11.03
N VAL A 10 -14.18 0.19 10.86
CA VAL A 10 -13.23 -0.90 10.55
C VAL A 10 -12.48 -0.63 9.24
N ASN A 11 -13.18 -0.18 8.20
CA ASN A 11 -12.55 0.14 6.92
C ASN A 11 -11.54 1.29 7.07
N LYS A 12 -11.87 2.33 7.85
CA LYS A 12 -10.93 3.44 8.11
C LYS A 12 -9.69 2.98 8.86
N THR A 13 -9.84 2.11 9.85
CA THR A 13 -8.71 1.54 10.59
C THR A 13 -7.77 0.79 9.66
N TYR A 14 -8.28 -0.17 8.88
CA TYR A 14 -7.42 -0.93 7.98
C TYR A 14 -6.83 -0.11 6.84
N ARG A 15 -7.51 0.95 6.40
CA ARG A 15 -6.95 1.89 5.44
C ARG A 15 -5.76 2.64 6.05
N ALA A 16 -5.88 3.09 7.31
CA ALA A 16 -4.78 3.76 8.01
C ALA A 16 -3.58 2.81 8.18
N ASP A 17 -3.82 1.53 8.49
CA ASP A 17 -2.76 0.51 8.53
C ASP A 17 -2.07 0.37 7.16
N ALA A 18 -2.85 0.28 6.07
CA ALA A 18 -2.29 0.18 4.73
C ALA A 18 -1.52 1.43 4.28
N GLN A 19 -1.95 2.61 4.72
CA GLN A 19 -1.22 3.86 4.51
C GLN A 19 0.12 3.85 5.24
N ALA A 20 0.14 3.42 6.50
CA ALA A 20 1.37 3.30 7.28
C ALA A 20 2.33 2.26 6.68
N ASP A 21 1.82 1.09 6.30
CA ASP A 21 2.61 0.02 5.69
C ASP A 21 3.18 0.44 4.32
N LEU A 22 2.42 1.18 3.51
CA LEU A 22 2.93 1.76 2.25
C LEU A 22 4.05 2.78 2.48
N LEU A 23 3.96 3.60 3.52
CA LEU A 23 5.02 4.56 3.85
C LEU A 23 6.28 3.84 4.36
N ALA A 24 6.14 2.77 5.13
CA ALA A 24 7.28 1.94 5.54
C ALA A 24 7.95 1.29 4.31
N ALA A 25 7.15 0.78 3.37
CA ALA A 25 7.65 0.27 2.10
C ALA A 25 8.34 1.36 1.24
N ALA A 26 7.83 2.59 1.24
CA ALA A 26 8.47 3.72 0.55
C ALA A 26 9.84 4.03 1.17
N GLN A 27 9.95 4.06 2.50
CA GLN A 27 11.23 4.21 3.19
C GLN A 27 12.22 3.09 2.84
N ALA A 28 11.73 1.87 2.66
CA ALA A 28 12.56 0.75 2.21
C ALA A 28 13.09 0.96 0.79
N ALA A 29 12.24 1.46 -0.12
CA ALA A 29 12.67 1.83 -1.46
C ALA A 29 13.78 2.89 -1.42
N GLU A 30 13.68 3.91 -0.57
CA GLU A 30 14.72 4.93 -0.40
C GLU A 30 16.05 4.34 0.10
N ARG A 31 16.00 3.39 1.05
CA ARG A 31 17.20 2.69 1.50
C ARG A 31 17.80 1.82 0.41
N PHE A 32 16.97 1.13 -0.37
CA PHE A 32 17.41 0.36 -1.54
C PHE A 32 18.12 1.25 -2.56
N TYR A 33 17.57 2.44 -2.86
CA TYR A 33 18.21 3.41 -3.75
C TYR A 33 19.52 3.94 -3.18
N THR A 34 19.59 4.21 -1.87
CA THR A 34 20.83 4.65 -1.22
C THR A 34 21.95 3.60 -1.34
N ALA A 35 21.61 2.32 -1.32
CA ALA A 35 22.58 1.23 -1.45
C ALA A 35 22.95 0.90 -2.91
N ASN A 36 22.01 1.05 -3.85
CA ASN A 36 22.15 0.56 -5.22
C ASN A 36 22.19 1.66 -6.30
N PHE A 37 21.92 2.91 -5.94
CA PHE A 37 21.73 4.06 -6.85
C PHE A 37 20.66 3.82 -7.93
N THR A 38 19.71 2.93 -7.66
CA THR A 38 18.59 2.59 -8.55
C THR A 38 17.43 2.04 -7.74
N TYR A 39 16.18 2.23 -8.17
CA TYR A 39 15.04 1.47 -7.64
C TYR A 39 14.81 0.16 -8.40
N SER A 40 15.45 -0.03 -9.57
CA SER A 40 15.28 -1.23 -10.38
C SER A 40 15.65 -2.48 -9.59
N GLY A 41 14.72 -3.42 -9.48
CA GLY A 41 14.90 -4.64 -8.69
C GLY A 41 14.38 -4.53 -7.24
N PHE A 42 13.90 -3.36 -6.80
CA PHE A 42 13.17 -3.25 -5.55
C PHE A 42 11.87 -4.06 -5.59
N SER A 43 11.63 -4.86 -4.57
CA SER A 43 10.45 -5.69 -4.42
C SER A 43 10.04 -5.80 -2.96
N LEU A 44 8.75 -6.03 -2.72
CA LEU A 44 8.25 -6.36 -1.39
C LEU A 44 8.33 -7.87 -1.14
N GLY A 45 8.57 -8.22 0.11
CA GLY A 45 8.65 -9.58 0.60
C GLY A 45 7.31 -10.31 0.61
N THR A 46 7.37 -11.63 0.60
CA THR A 46 6.21 -12.53 0.62
C THR A 46 6.18 -13.43 1.85
N ALA A 47 7.26 -13.43 2.64
CA ALA A 47 7.39 -14.14 3.89
C ALA A 47 7.27 -13.17 5.07
N ALA A 48 6.69 -13.62 6.19
CA ALA A 48 6.55 -12.79 7.39
C ALA A 48 7.89 -12.40 8.04
N THR A 49 8.97 -13.07 7.62
CA THR A 49 10.35 -12.77 8.02
C THR A 49 11.01 -11.70 7.16
N ASP A 50 10.40 -11.32 6.05
CA ASP A 50 10.93 -10.26 5.21
C ASP A 50 10.78 -8.92 5.92
N GLU A 51 11.74 -8.04 5.69
CA GLU A 51 11.76 -6.71 6.32
C GLU A 51 10.48 -5.90 6.00
N TYR A 52 9.92 -6.09 4.79
CA TYR A 52 8.69 -5.45 4.33
C TYR A 52 7.82 -6.42 3.55
N VAL A 53 6.70 -6.78 4.13
CA VAL A 53 5.76 -7.74 3.56
C VAL A 53 4.83 -7.10 2.53
N ASN A 54 4.36 -7.88 1.56
CA ASN A 54 3.47 -7.41 0.49
C ASN A 54 1.98 -7.43 0.88
N TRP A 55 1.67 -7.33 2.17
CA TRP A 55 0.32 -7.28 2.70
C TRP A 55 0.19 -6.28 3.85
N SER A 56 -1.04 -5.85 4.09
CA SER A 56 -1.40 -5.03 5.24
C SER A 56 -2.66 -5.59 5.92
N PRO A 57 -2.77 -5.56 7.26
CA PRO A 57 -1.75 -5.06 8.21
C PRO A 57 -0.49 -5.93 8.23
N SER A 58 0.68 -5.29 8.27
CA SER A 58 1.98 -5.97 8.24
C SER A 58 2.30 -6.75 9.53
N ASP A 59 1.72 -6.36 10.66
CA ASP A 59 1.81 -7.06 11.95
C ASP A 59 0.96 -8.35 12.00
N GLY A 60 0.06 -8.52 11.02
CA GLY A 60 -0.82 -9.67 10.90
C GLY A 60 -0.30 -10.77 9.97
N SER A 61 -1.03 -11.88 9.94
CA SER A 61 -0.80 -12.95 8.94
C SER A 61 -1.31 -12.53 7.57
N SER A 62 -0.60 -12.93 6.51
CA SER A 62 -1.04 -12.77 5.12
C SER A 62 -2.42 -13.36 4.84
N ALA A 63 -2.87 -14.36 5.60
CA ALA A 63 -4.22 -14.94 5.51
C ALA A 63 -5.34 -14.01 5.99
N LYS A 64 -5.00 -12.95 6.75
CA LYS A 64 -5.92 -11.94 7.28
C LYS A 64 -5.74 -10.57 6.63
N LYS A 65 -4.95 -10.50 5.54
CA LYS A 65 -4.69 -9.26 4.83
C LYS A 65 -5.98 -8.56 4.40
N ARG A 66 -5.96 -7.24 4.50
CA ARG A 66 -6.99 -6.31 4.04
C ARG A 66 -6.54 -5.53 2.82
N TYR A 67 -5.23 -5.39 2.63
CA TYR A 67 -4.65 -4.91 1.39
C TYR A 67 -3.52 -5.81 0.92
N THR A 68 -3.35 -5.89 -0.40
CA THR A 68 -2.14 -6.43 -1.03
C THR A 68 -1.30 -5.25 -1.49
N LEU A 69 -0.06 -5.17 -1.01
CA LEU A 69 0.90 -4.14 -1.38
C LEU A 69 1.73 -4.64 -2.57
N THR A 70 1.99 -3.77 -3.53
CA THR A 70 2.68 -4.11 -4.77
C THR A 70 3.60 -2.99 -5.20
N VAL A 71 4.74 -3.35 -5.78
CA VAL A 71 5.59 -2.43 -6.54
C VAL A 71 5.07 -2.44 -7.98
N VAL A 72 4.40 -1.37 -8.39
CA VAL A 72 3.79 -1.26 -9.73
C VAL A 72 4.86 -0.92 -10.76
N THR A 73 5.74 0.01 -10.39
CA THR A 73 6.89 0.43 -11.19
C THR A 73 8.09 0.59 -10.26
N ALA A 74 9.25 0.22 -10.77
CA ALA A 74 10.55 0.44 -10.12
C ALA A 74 11.58 0.60 -11.23
N THR A 75 11.91 1.85 -11.54
CA THR A 75 12.86 2.22 -12.60
C THR A 75 14.19 2.64 -11.98
N ALA A 76 15.10 3.23 -12.76
CA ALA A 76 16.33 3.79 -12.19
C ALA A 76 16.04 4.86 -11.13
N ASN A 77 15.06 5.74 -11.32
CA ASN A 77 14.89 6.95 -10.51
C ASN A 77 13.47 7.16 -9.98
N THR A 78 12.53 6.27 -10.33
CA THR A 78 11.14 6.38 -9.91
C THR A 78 10.59 5.04 -9.46
N TYR A 79 9.58 5.09 -8.60
CA TYR A 79 8.75 3.96 -8.23
C TYR A 79 7.31 4.40 -8.01
N THR A 80 6.41 3.43 -8.08
CA THR A 80 5.02 3.55 -7.62
C THR A 80 4.70 2.32 -6.79
N LEU A 81 4.38 2.53 -5.52
CA LEU A 81 3.87 1.53 -4.62
C LEU A 81 2.34 1.62 -4.58
N ARG A 82 1.67 0.48 -4.51
CA ARG A 82 0.20 0.41 -4.50
C ARG A 82 -0.32 -0.60 -3.50
N ALA A 83 -1.30 -0.19 -2.71
CA ALA A 83 -2.14 -1.07 -1.91
C ALA A 83 -3.50 -1.26 -2.59
N ILE A 84 -3.84 -2.51 -2.91
CA ILE A 84 -5.13 -2.93 -3.47
C ILE A 84 -5.95 -3.57 -2.35
N PRO A 85 -7.18 -3.08 -2.06
CA PRO A 85 -8.03 -3.67 -1.04
C PRO A 85 -8.45 -5.10 -1.40
N THR A 86 -8.59 -5.95 -0.38
CA THR A 86 -8.99 -7.34 -0.52
C THR A 86 -9.79 -7.82 0.69
N GLY A 87 -10.42 -8.99 0.58
CA GLY A 87 -11.25 -9.55 1.64
C GLY A 87 -12.34 -8.58 2.09
N GLY A 88 -12.42 -8.32 3.39
CA GLY A 88 -13.43 -7.41 3.95
C GLY A 88 -13.20 -5.92 3.66
N GLN A 89 -12.19 -5.56 2.88
CA GLN A 89 -11.87 -4.19 2.50
C GLN A 89 -12.21 -3.87 1.02
N THR A 90 -12.63 -4.88 0.23
CA THR A 90 -13.05 -4.66 -1.16
C THR A 90 -14.10 -3.56 -1.26
N GLY A 91 -13.92 -2.64 -2.21
CA GLY A 91 -14.71 -1.43 -2.39
C GLY A 91 -14.22 -0.21 -1.60
N ASP A 92 -13.12 -0.33 -0.85
CA ASP A 92 -12.54 0.80 -0.10
C ASP A 92 -11.58 1.66 -0.94
N GLY A 93 -11.20 1.20 -2.14
CA GLY A 93 -10.34 1.94 -3.05
C GLY A 93 -8.83 1.66 -2.90
N ALA A 94 -8.11 1.85 -4.00
CA ALA A 94 -6.66 1.71 -4.06
C ALA A 94 -5.94 2.91 -3.44
N ILE A 95 -4.76 2.64 -2.88
CA ILE A 95 -3.85 3.65 -2.33
C ILE A 95 -2.53 3.56 -3.08
N GLU A 96 -1.96 4.68 -3.51
CA GLU A 96 -0.66 4.73 -4.18
C GLU A 96 0.29 5.73 -3.50
N VAL A 97 1.58 5.40 -3.51
CA VAL A 97 2.68 6.29 -3.11
C VAL A 97 3.75 6.26 -4.20
N ASP A 98 4.17 7.44 -4.67
CA ASP A 98 5.18 7.60 -5.70
C ASP A 98 6.51 8.11 -5.11
N ALA A 99 7.60 7.96 -5.87
CA ALA A 99 8.96 8.37 -5.45
C ALA A 99 9.13 9.87 -5.18
N ASP A 100 8.23 10.72 -5.69
CA ASP A 100 8.22 12.16 -5.39
C ASP A 100 7.51 12.50 -4.07
N GLY A 101 7.02 11.48 -3.36
CA GLY A 101 6.24 11.62 -2.13
C GLY A 101 4.75 11.85 -2.36
N SER A 102 4.26 11.84 -3.60
CA SER A 102 2.83 11.93 -3.90
C SER A 102 2.07 10.75 -3.29
N ARG A 103 0.97 11.05 -2.61
CA ARG A 103 0.11 10.07 -1.93
C ARG A 103 -1.30 10.17 -2.46
N ARG A 104 -1.85 9.07 -2.95
CA ARG A 104 -3.15 9.05 -3.64
C ARG A 104 -4.03 7.98 -3.04
N TRP A 105 -5.32 8.27 -2.87
CA TRP A 105 -6.35 7.28 -2.52
C TRP A 105 -7.55 7.49 -3.44
N ASN A 106 -8.07 6.41 -4.02
CA ASN A 106 -9.21 6.45 -4.93
C ASN A 106 -10.34 5.56 -4.39
N PRO A 107 -11.30 6.12 -3.63
CA PRO A 107 -12.43 5.36 -3.09
C PRO A 107 -13.31 4.72 -4.16
N ALA A 108 -13.25 5.18 -5.40
CA ALA A 108 -14.10 4.69 -6.49
C ALA A 108 -13.45 3.53 -7.27
N ASN A 109 -12.18 3.19 -7.01
CA ASN A 109 -11.46 2.18 -7.79
C ASN A 109 -10.45 1.40 -6.94
N ASP A 110 -10.65 0.09 -6.83
CA ASP A 110 -9.77 -0.81 -6.08
C ASP A 110 -8.46 -1.17 -6.82
N SER A 111 -8.34 -0.86 -8.10
CA SER A 111 -7.19 -1.27 -8.93
C SER A 111 -6.15 -0.18 -9.16
N THR A 112 -6.52 1.10 -9.03
CA THR A 112 -5.58 2.22 -9.20
C THR A 112 -6.07 3.50 -8.52
N ALA A 113 -5.12 4.26 -7.98
CA ALA A 113 -5.34 5.62 -7.54
C ALA A 113 -4.91 6.62 -8.62
N ALA A 114 -5.59 6.62 -9.78
CA ALA A 114 -5.25 7.45 -10.94
C ALA A 114 -4.97 8.94 -10.59
N ALA A 115 -4.09 9.58 -11.37
CA ALA A 115 -3.73 11.00 -11.22
C ALA A 115 -4.98 11.89 -11.27
N GLY A 116 -5.20 12.70 -10.22
CA GLY A 116 -6.31 13.65 -10.13
C GLY A 116 -7.25 13.52 -8.92
N GLN A 117 -7.04 12.53 -8.04
CA GLN A 117 -7.76 12.43 -6.77
C GLN A 117 -6.84 12.81 -5.59
N THR A 118 -7.25 13.86 -4.88
CA THR A 118 -6.46 14.58 -3.88
C THR A 118 -6.17 13.77 -2.61
N TYR A 119 -4.91 13.91 -2.22
CA TYR A 119 -4.12 13.53 -1.05
C TYR A 119 -4.84 13.32 0.30
N TRP A 120 -4.31 12.33 1.04
CA TRP A 120 -4.51 12.12 2.48
C TRP A 120 -3.29 12.62 3.27
#